data_AF-A0A176J409-F1
#
_entry.id   AF-A0A176J409-F1
#
_cell.length_a   1.000
_cell.length_b   1.000
_cell.length_c   1.000
_cell.angle_alpha   90.00
_cell.angle_beta   90.00
_cell.angle_gamma   90.00
#
_symmetry.space_group_name_H-M   'P 1'
#
loop_
_entity.id
_entity.type
_entity.pdbx_description
1 polymer ?
#
loop_
_entity_poly.entity_id
_entity_poly.type
_entity_poly.pdbx_seq_one_letter_code
_entity_poly.pdbx_strand_id
1 'polypeptide(L)' 'MESLTVLRNIFFTFFQNGIWAVGFFYLLNLTFPSKRVLDVSKIVLAVALVVYLLYAFAVSI' A
#
# COMPACT_ATOMS: atom_id res chain seq x y z
N MET A 1 -9.50 14.81 -21.20
CA MET A 1 -9.09 15.59 -20.01
C MET A 1 -9.54 14.90 -18.70
N GLU A 2 -10.68 14.19 -18.69
CA GLU A 2 -11.20 13.47 -17.52
C GLU A 2 -10.37 12.24 -17.09
N SER A 3 -9.86 11.45 -18.04
CA SER A 3 -9.10 10.23 -17.74
C SER A 3 -7.80 10.48 -16.96
N LEU A 4 -7.14 11.63 -17.19
CA LEU A 4 -5.93 12.01 -16.47
C LEU A 4 -6.22 12.39 -15.02
N THR A 5 -7.37 13.00 -14.76
CA THR A 5 -7.84 13.38 -13.42
C THR A 5 -8.20 12.15 -12.59
N VAL A 6 -8.89 11.17 -13.20
CA VAL A 6 -9.23 9.90 -12.55
C VAL A 6 -7.97 9.11 -12.22
N LEU A 7 -7.04 8.98 -13.17
CA LEU A 7 -5.76 8.29 -12.94
C LEU A 7 -4.95 8.95 -11.80
N ARG A 8 -4.91 10.29 -11.78
CA ARG A 8 -4.25 11.07 -10.72
C ARG A 8 -4.89 10.81 -9.36
N ASN A 9 -6.22 10.79 -9.27
CA ASN A 9 -6.92 10.53 -8.01
C ASN A 9 -6.64 9.11 -7.49
N ILE A 10 -6.71 8.10 -8.35
CA ILE A 10 -6.37 6.70 -8.00
C ILE A 10 -4.95 6.64 -7.43
N PHE A 11 -3.98 7.27 -8.11
CA PHE A 11 -2.59 7.29 -7.66
C PHE A 11 -2.44 8.01 -6.31
N PHE A 12 -3.06 9.17 -6.12
CA PHE A 12 -3.01 9.90 -4.85
C PHE A 12 -3.63 9.10 -3.70
N THR A 13 -4.83 8.54 -3.89
CA THR A 13 -5.52 7.75 -2.85
C THR A 13 -4.77 6.46 -2.52
N PHE A 14 -4.17 5.81 -3.51
CA PHE A 14 -3.34 4.63 -3.31
C PHE A 14 -2.08 4.96 -2.50
N PHE A 15 -1.30 5.97 -2.91
CA PHE A 15 -0.05 6.32 -2.22
C PHE A 15 -0.29 6.93 -0.84
N GLN A 16 -1.34 7.74 -0.67
CA GLN A 16 -1.68 8.34 0.62
C GLN A 16 -1.96 7.29 1.69
N ASN A 17 -2.61 6.18 1.34
CA ASN A 17 -2.89 5.08 2.28
C ASN A 17 -1.76 4.04 2.30
N GLY A 18 -1.18 3.73 1.14
CA GLY A 18 -0.12 2.74 0.98
C GLY A 18 1.19 3.13 1.66
N ILE A 19 1.53 4.43 1.73
CA ILE A 19 2.77 4.89 2.37
C ILE A 19 2.82 4.54 3.86
N TRP A 20 1.67 4.60 4.55
CA TRP A 20 1.58 4.22 5.96
C TRP A 20 1.78 2.73 6.17
N ALA A 21 1.24 1.89 5.29
CA ALA A 21 1.46 0.44 5.34
C ALA A 21 2.94 0.10 5.12
N VAL A 22 3.57 0.70 4.10
CA VAL A 22 5.01 0.51 3.84
C VAL A 22 5.85 0.97 5.02
N GLY A 23 5.56 2.16 5.58
CA GLY A 23 6.25 2.70 6.75
C GLY A 23 6.10 1.82 7.99
N PHE A 24 4.90 1.31 8.26
CA PHE A 24 4.62 0.40 9.37
C PHE A 24 5.46 -0.88 9.26
N PHE A 25 5.43 -1.56 8.11
CA PHE A 25 6.18 -2.80 7.92
C PHE A 25 7.70 -2.57 7.88
N TYR A 26 8.14 -1.41 7.40
CA TYR A 26 9.54 -1.01 7.48
C TYR A 26 10.02 -0.92 8.94
N LEU A 27 9.28 -0.19 9.78
CA LEU A 27 9.59 -0.08 11.21
C LEU A 27 9.48 -1.43 11.92
N LEU A 28 8.45 -2.23 11.61
CA LEU A 28 8.27 -3.56 12.18
C LEU A 28 9.48 -4.46 11.92
N ASN A 29 9.99 -4.47 10.68
CA ASN A 29 11.16 -5.25 10.30
C ASN A 29 12.45 -4.70 10.92
N LEU A 30 12.54 -3.40 11.17
CA LEU A 30 13.66 -2.76 11.86
C LEU A 30 13.69 -3.13 13.35
N THR A 31 12.53 -3.11 14.01
CA THR A 31 12.39 -3.45 15.44
C THR A 31 12.56 -4.94 15.70
N PHE A 32 12.08 -5.79 14.79
CA PHE A 32 12.14 -7.25 14.93
C PHE A 32 12.91 -7.86 13.75
N PRO A 33 14.25 -7.86 13.77
CA PRO A 33 15.10 -8.38 12.69
C PRO A 33 15.12 -9.91 12.67
N SER A 34 13.95 -10.53 12.47
CA SER A 34 13.78 -11.96 12.30
C SER A 34 13.44 -12.26 10.85
N LYS A 35 14.10 -13.27 10.25
CA LYS A 35 13.81 -13.72 8.87
C LYS A 35 12.33 -14.07 8.70
N ARG A 36 11.74 -14.73 9.70
CA ARG A 36 10.31 -15.09 9.69
C ARG A 36 9.40 -13.87 9.70
N VAL A 37 9.74 -12.85 10.50
CA VAL A 37 8.96 -11.59 10.54
C VAL A 37 9.06 -10.90 9.19
N LEU A 38 10.25 -10.83 8.60
CA LEU A 38 10.48 -10.19 7.31
C LEU A 38 9.70 -10.88 6.17
N ASP A 39 9.66 -12.21 6.14
CA ASP A 39 8.93 -12.97 5.12
C ASP A 39 7.42 -12.77 5.24
N VAL A 40 6.88 -12.85 6.47
CA VAL A 40 5.45 -12.60 6.71
C VAL A 40 5.09 -11.14 6.42
N SER A 41 5.91 -10.17 6.86
CA SER A 41 5.74 -8.75 6.60
C SER A 41 5.65 -8.45 5.11
N LYS A 42 6.51 -9.07 4.29
CA LYS A 42 6.47 -8.90 2.83
C LYS A 42 5.16 -9.41 2.23
N ILE A 43 4.69 -10.58 2.65
CA ILE A 43 3.44 -11.16 2.16
C ILE A 43 2.25 -10.27 2.55
N VAL A 44 2.16 -9.88 3.82
CA VAL A 44 1.06 -9.05 4.31
C VAL A 44 1.10 -7.65 3.68
N LEU A 45 2.28 -7.06 3.50
CA LEU A 45 2.43 -5.78 2.81
C LEU A 45 1.95 -5.89 1.35
N ALA A 46 2.33 -6.96 0.63
CA ALA A 46 1.89 -7.16 -0.74
C ALA A 46 0.35 -7.29 -0.83
N VAL A 47 -0.27 -8.07 0.07
CA VAL A 47 -1.73 -8.19 0.13
C VAL A 47 -2.39 -6.85 0.45
N ALA A 48 -1.87 -6.10 1.43
CA ALA A 48 -2.39 -4.79 1.80
C ALA A 48 -2.32 -3.79 0.63
N LEU A 49 -1.23 -3.79 -0.14
CA LEU A 49 -1.09 -2.94 -1.32
C LEU A 49 -2.12 -3.31 -2.40
N VAL A 50 -2.36 -4.59 -2.66
CA VAL A 50 -3.40 -5.03 -3.60
C VAL A 50 -4.78 -4.54 -3.15
N VAL A 51 -5.10 -4.68 -1.86
CA VAL A 51 -6.38 -4.20 -1.30
C VAL A 51 -6.52 -2.68 -1.45
N TYR A 52 -5.48 -1.91 -1.14
CA TYR A 52 -5.49 -0.45 -1.31
C TYR A 52 -5.63 -0.02 -2.77
N LEU A 53 -5.05 -0.77 -3.70
CA LEU A 53 -5.19 -0.51 -5.12
C LEU A 53 -6.64 -0.70 -5.57
N LEU A 54 -7.28 -1.82 -5.18
CA LEU A 54 -8.69 -2.08 -5.48
C LEU A 54 -9.61 -1.02 -4.85
N TYR A 55 -9.33 -0.60 -3.62
CA TYR A 55 -10.05 0.49 -2.95
C TYR A 55 -9.92 1.80 -3.72
N ALA A 56 -8.71 2.16 -4.16
CA ALA A 56 -8.48 3.39 -4.92
C ALA A 56 -9.23 3.40 -6.25
N PHE A 57 -9.34 2.25 -6.93
CA PHE A 57 -10.20 2.10 -8.11
C PHE A 57 -11.68 2.27 -7.77
N ALA A 58 -12.17 1.63 -6.70
CA ALA A 58 -13.58 1.69 -6.31
C ALA A 58 -14.04 3.10 -5.88
N VAL A 59 -13.15 3.90 -5.29
CA VAL A 59 -13.45 5.28 -4.85
C VAL A 59 -13.37 6.30 -5.98
N SER A 60 -12.59 6.01 -7.02
CA SER A 60 -12.34 6.96 -8.11
C SER A 60 -13.25 6.76 -9.35
N ILE A 61 -14.04 5.68 -9.36
CA ILE A 61 -15.12 5.38 -10.31
C ILE A 61 -16.44 5.90 -9.78
#